data_AF-A0A0S8I4T6-F1
#
_entry.id   AF-A0A0S8I4T6-F1
#
_cell.length_a   1.000
_cell.length_b   1.000
_cell.length_c   1.000
_cell.angle_alpha   90.00
_cell.angle_beta   90.00
_cell.angle_gamma   90.00
#
_symmetry.space_group_name_H-M   'P 1'
#
loop_
_entity.id
_entity.type
_entity.pdbx_description
1 polymer ?
#
loop_
_entity_poly.entity_id
_entity_poly.type
_entity_poly.pdbx_seq_one_letter_code
_entity_poly.pdbx_strand_id
1 'polypeptide(L)'
;MPAIDPERLKQQVDRLLNVVSDPVELQRGCIELLDFYADRTLKSIAIGEADETYRAFGAPKPLMRALSFGLRTRLQEQPTSSFPAAAALWEAGYRETRVLASAILGELNGEEVPGWAEIWALACDDQMALWELANQGLASWRKANPTIFLEKVEIWLNSTQKRLQSFAILALHSAVEDPSFEDLPSVFRLLDGTTGRFGGALFHALNRLISTLARRSPPEAARFLMDELARGSGGAIRMVQNTLENFPARQRSLLEHALSVKNQAGIIRKP
;
A
#
# COMPACT_ATOMS: atom_id res chain seq x y z
N MET A 1 -17.27 22.87 -7.10
CA MET A 1 -15.80 22.94 -7.19
C MET A 1 -15.43 24.24 -7.91
N PRO A 2 -14.57 25.11 -7.36
CA PRO A 2 -14.12 26.29 -8.09
C PRO A 2 -13.35 25.87 -9.35
N ALA A 3 -13.45 26.64 -10.43
CA ALA A 3 -12.59 26.44 -11.60
C ALA A 3 -11.13 26.60 -11.16
N ILE A 4 -10.29 25.59 -11.46
CA ILE A 4 -8.87 25.62 -11.09
C ILE A 4 -8.16 26.55 -12.06
N ASP A 5 -7.74 27.72 -11.56
CA ASP A 5 -6.80 28.61 -12.24
C ASP A 5 -5.36 28.09 -11.98
N PRO A 6 -4.63 27.64 -13.01
CA PRO A 6 -3.29 27.09 -12.85
C PRO A 6 -2.27 28.06 -12.26
N GLU A 7 -2.35 29.35 -12.60
CA GLU A 7 -1.41 30.35 -12.09
C GLU A 7 -1.65 30.62 -10.60
N ARG A 8 -2.92 30.75 -10.23
CA ARG A 8 -3.31 30.90 -8.82
C ARG A 8 -2.90 29.68 -8.00
N LEU A 9 -3.16 28.47 -8.52
CA LEU A 9 -2.77 27.24 -7.84
C LEU A 9 -1.26 27.20 -7.61
N LYS A 10 -0.46 27.51 -8.63
CA LYS A 10 1.00 27.57 -8.53
C LYS A 10 1.44 28.54 -7.43
N GLN A 11 0.92 29.77 -7.43
CA GLN A 11 1.25 30.76 -6.39
C GLN A 11 0.86 30.30 -4.98
N GLN A 12 -0.28 29.63 -4.82
CA GLN A 12 -0.72 29.12 -3.51
C GLN A 12 0.18 27.98 -3.02
N VAL A 13 0.57 27.07 -3.92
CA VAL A 13 1.51 25.99 -3.60
C VAL A 13 2.88 26.59 -3.23
N ASP A 14 3.42 27.51 -4.03
CA ASP A 14 4.72 28.14 -3.76
C ASP A 14 4.76 28.83 -2.37
N ARG A 15 3.66 29.49 -1.97
CA ARG A 15 3.54 30.07 -0.63
C ARG A 15 3.59 29.02 0.47
N LEU A 16 2.94 27.88 0.29
CA LEU A 16 2.98 26.77 1.25
C LEU A 16 4.40 26.17 1.35
N LEU A 17 5.09 26.02 0.23
CA LEU A 17 6.45 25.46 0.21
C LEU A 17 7.49 26.35 0.90
N ASN A 18 7.24 27.65 1.02
CA ASN A 18 8.11 28.56 1.75
C ASN A 18 8.14 28.30 3.26
N VAL A 19 7.12 27.65 3.81
CA VAL A 19 7.02 27.33 5.24
C VAL A 19 7.26 25.84 5.52
N VAL A 20 7.81 25.06 4.59
CA VAL A 20 7.99 23.61 4.74
C VAL A 20 8.89 23.22 5.93
N SER A 21 9.79 24.12 6.35
CA SER A 21 10.68 23.93 7.50
C SER A 21 9.96 24.12 8.84
N ASP A 22 8.75 24.70 8.84
CA ASP A 22 7.86 24.83 9.99
C ASP A 22 6.70 23.84 9.85
N PRO A 23 6.76 22.68 10.55
CA PRO A 23 5.76 21.64 10.38
C PRO A 23 4.33 22.07 10.77
N VAL A 24 4.19 23.02 11.71
CA VAL A 24 2.88 23.50 12.18
C VAL A 24 2.24 24.38 11.11
N GLU A 25 3.02 25.32 10.57
CA GLU A 25 2.56 26.20 9.49
C GLU A 25 2.29 25.42 8.20
N LEU A 26 3.14 24.44 7.87
CA LEU A 26 2.93 23.52 6.76
C LEU A 26 1.60 22.77 6.90
N GLN A 27 1.35 22.17 8.07
CA GLN A 27 0.14 21.42 8.34
C GLN A 27 -1.11 22.29 8.16
N ARG A 28 -1.12 23.47 8.80
CA ARG A 28 -2.24 24.41 8.72
C ARG A 28 -2.48 24.87 7.28
N GLY A 29 -1.44 25.36 6.61
CA GLY A 29 -1.56 25.86 5.24
C GLY A 29 -1.98 24.77 4.25
N CYS A 30 -1.54 23.52 4.45
CA CYS A 30 -1.97 22.39 3.64
C CYS A 30 -3.46 22.10 3.82
N ILE A 31 -3.95 22.07 5.07
CA ILE A 31 -5.37 21.86 5.38
C ILE A 31 -6.23 22.97 4.76
N GLU A 32 -5.83 24.24 4.90
CA GLU A 32 -6.54 25.38 4.33
C GLU A 32 -6.64 25.30 2.81
N LEU A 33 -5.53 24.93 2.15
CA LEU A 33 -5.51 24.79 0.69
C LEU A 33 -6.38 23.62 0.21
N LEU A 34 -6.32 22.48 0.90
CA LEU A 34 -7.14 21.32 0.59
C LEU A 34 -8.64 21.62 0.79
N ASP A 35 -9.01 22.32 1.87
CA ASP A 35 -10.41 22.68 2.11
C ASP A 35 -10.94 23.70 1.10
N PHE A 36 -10.09 24.65 0.66
CA PHE A 36 -10.46 25.62 -0.38
C PHE A 36 -10.83 24.95 -1.70
N TYR A 37 -10.09 23.91 -2.10
CA TYR A 37 -10.35 23.15 -3.33
C TYR A 37 -11.22 21.91 -3.12
N ALA A 38 -11.67 21.65 -1.88
CA ALA A 38 -12.44 20.46 -1.55
C ALA A 38 -13.71 20.32 -2.40
N ASP A 39 -14.03 19.09 -2.77
CA ASP A 39 -15.30 18.79 -3.39
C ASP A 39 -16.40 18.72 -2.31
N ARG A 40 -17.10 19.85 -2.14
CA ARG A 40 -18.19 19.98 -1.18
C ARG A 40 -19.42 19.12 -1.51
N THR A 41 -19.52 18.59 -2.73
CA THR A 41 -20.62 17.68 -3.12
C THR A 41 -20.40 16.26 -2.59
N LEU A 42 -19.13 15.85 -2.43
CA LEU A 42 -18.79 14.56 -1.82
C LEU A 42 -18.98 14.58 -0.29
N LYS A 43 -18.78 15.73 0.36
CA LYS A 43 -19.03 15.90 1.80
C LYS A 43 -20.50 15.65 2.19
N SER A 44 -21.48 15.84 1.29
CA SER A 44 -22.90 15.61 1.63
C SER A 44 -23.37 14.16 1.43
N ILE A 45 -22.67 13.36 0.62
CA ILE A 45 -23.03 11.96 0.34
C ILE A 45 -22.58 11.05 1.50
N ALA A 46 -21.47 11.40 2.17
CA ALA A 46 -20.91 10.62 3.28
C ALA A 46 -21.77 10.61 4.56
N ILE A 47 -22.80 11.46 4.66
CA ILE A 47 -23.71 11.54 5.82
C ILE A 47 -24.81 10.45 5.76
N GLY A 48 -24.94 9.74 4.63
CA GLY A 48 -26.10 8.87 4.35
C GLY A 48 -25.93 7.36 4.61
N GLU A 49 -24.78 6.75 4.33
CA GLU A 49 -24.63 5.29 4.41
C GLU A 49 -23.19 4.91 4.80
N ALA A 50 -23.05 4.41 6.03
CA ALA A 50 -21.96 3.56 6.56
C ALA A 50 -20.58 3.61 5.87
N ASP A 51 -19.78 4.67 6.10
CA ASP A 51 -18.30 4.60 6.08
C ASP A 51 -17.62 5.79 6.80
N GLU A 52 -18.11 6.16 7.99
CA GLU A 52 -17.72 7.38 8.73
C GLU A 52 -16.29 7.40 9.33
N THR A 53 -15.34 6.57 8.89
CA THR A 53 -14.03 6.47 9.60
C THR A 53 -12.89 7.33 9.04
N TYR A 54 -13.02 7.97 7.87
CA TYR A 54 -11.89 8.72 7.27
C TYR A 54 -12.27 10.14 6.83
N ARG A 55 -11.50 11.12 7.31
CA ARG A 55 -11.63 12.53 6.88
C ARG A 55 -10.90 12.71 5.55
N ALA A 56 -11.66 13.03 4.50
CA ALA A 56 -11.11 13.33 3.18
C ALA A 56 -11.72 14.64 2.64
N PHE A 57 -10.91 15.40 1.89
CA PHE A 57 -11.35 16.63 1.23
C PHE A 57 -11.96 16.38 -0.15
N GLY A 58 -11.67 15.24 -0.78
CA GLY A 58 -11.99 15.01 -2.18
C GLY A 58 -11.21 15.96 -3.08
N ALA A 59 -9.96 16.26 -2.71
CA ALA A 59 -9.17 17.28 -3.40
C ALA A 59 -8.92 16.91 -4.88
N PRO A 60 -8.96 17.88 -5.81
CA PRO A 60 -8.73 17.60 -7.22
C PRO A 60 -7.33 17.04 -7.49
N LYS A 61 -7.23 16.06 -8.39
CA LYS A 61 -5.94 15.46 -8.80
C LYS A 61 -4.87 16.48 -9.22
N PRO A 62 -5.18 17.58 -9.94
CA PRO A 62 -4.19 18.60 -10.26
C PRO A 62 -3.55 19.25 -9.03
N LEU A 63 -4.34 19.55 -7.99
CA LEU A 63 -3.83 20.09 -6.72
C LEU A 63 -2.90 19.08 -6.04
N MET A 64 -3.34 17.82 -5.90
CA MET A 64 -2.53 16.78 -5.25
C MET A 64 -1.20 16.57 -5.96
N ARG A 65 -1.18 16.61 -7.29
CA ARG A 65 0.05 16.52 -8.09
C ARG A 65 0.97 17.71 -7.87
N ALA A 66 0.42 18.92 -7.89
CA ALA A 66 1.20 20.15 -7.68
C ALA A 66 1.83 20.18 -6.28
N LEU A 67 1.06 19.84 -5.24
CA LEU A 67 1.55 19.74 -3.87
C LEU A 67 2.64 18.67 -3.72
N SER A 68 2.38 17.46 -4.22
CA SER A 68 3.34 16.36 -4.14
C SER A 68 4.66 16.71 -4.83
N PHE A 69 4.60 17.21 -6.07
CA PHE A 69 5.79 17.63 -6.81
C PHE A 69 6.56 18.76 -6.10
N GLY A 70 5.83 19.78 -5.64
CA GLY A 70 6.39 20.92 -4.93
C GLY A 70 7.10 20.51 -3.64
N LEU A 71 6.47 19.69 -2.81
CA LEU A 71 7.02 19.22 -1.54
C LEU A 71 8.29 18.40 -1.76
N ARG A 72 8.27 17.45 -2.71
CA ARG A 72 9.44 16.63 -3.05
C ARG A 72 10.62 17.49 -3.49
N THR A 73 10.37 18.40 -4.42
CA THR A 73 11.42 19.30 -4.94
C THR A 73 12.01 20.16 -3.82
N ARG A 74 11.16 20.78 -2.99
CA ARG A 74 11.61 21.67 -1.93
C ARG A 74 12.37 20.95 -0.82
N LEU A 75 11.95 19.74 -0.46
CA LEU A 75 12.59 18.97 0.61
C LEU A 75 13.88 18.28 0.16
N GLN A 76 14.11 18.09 -1.14
CA GLN A 76 15.44 17.74 -1.65
C GLN A 76 16.47 18.84 -1.34
N GLU A 77 16.07 20.11 -1.35
CA GLU A 77 16.92 21.24 -0.97
C GLU A 77 17.09 21.37 0.55
N GLN A 78 16.19 20.76 1.34
CA GLN A 78 16.19 20.82 2.80
C GLN A 78 15.90 19.46 3.45
N PRO A 79 16.81 18.46 3.31
CA PRO A 79 16.52 17.08 3.70
C PRO A 79 16.16 16.92 5.19
N THR A 80 16.74 17.74 6.07
CA THR A 80 16.51 17.72 7.52
C THR A 80 15.06 18.03 7.91
N SER A 81 14.30 18.69 7.04
CA SER A 81 12.88 19.01 7.27
C SER A 81 11.93 17.90 6.83
N SER A 82 12.41 16.85 6.15
CA SER A 82 11.54 15.84 5.52
C SER A 82 10.74 15.02 6.52
N PHE A 83 11.37 14.47 7.56
CA PHE A 83 10.67 13.69 8.59
C PHE A 83 9.69 14.54 9.41
N PRO A 84 10.07 15.73 9.91
CA PRO A 84 9.13 16.62 10.59
C PRO A 84 7.92 17.02 9.72
N ALA A 85 8.15 17.36 8.45
CA ALA A 85 7.09 17.70 7.51
C ALA A 85 6.14 16.53 7.24
N ALA A 86 6.69 15.33 7.00
CA ALA A 86 5.90 14.12 6.80
C ALA A 86 5.07 13.77 8.05
N ALA A 87 5.65 13.89 9.24
CA ALA A 87 4.95 13.65 10.50
C ALA A 87 3.76 14.60 10.67
N ALA A 88 3.96 15.91 10.51
CA ALA A 88 2.89 16.89 10.67
C ALA A 88 1.73 16.69 9.67
N LEU A 89 2.05 16.36 8.41
CA LEU A 89 1.05 16.03 7.41
C LEU A 89 0.31 14.71 7.72
N TRP A 90 1.00 13.70 8.27
CA TRP A 90 0.36 12.45 8.66
C TRP A 90 -0.58 12.64 9.87
N GLU A 91 -0.13 13.37 10.88
CA GLU A 91 -0.86 13.71 12.11
C GLU A 91 -2.10 14.55 11.87
N ALA A 92 -2.14 15.32 10.77
CA ALA A 92 -3.34 16.06 10.36
C ALA A 92 -4.57 15.17 10.22
N GLY A 93 -4.37 13.87 9.96
CA GLY A 93 -5.43 12.86 10.02
C GLY A 93 -6.35 12.84 8.80
N TYR A 94 -6.04 13.61 7.75
CA TYR A 94 -6.77 13.58 6.49
C TYR A 94 -6.07 12.64 5.50
N ARG A 95 -6.87 11.99 4.64
CA ARG A 95 -6.31 11.09 3.62
C ARG A 95 -5.31 11.80 2.73
N GLU A 96 -5.68 12.95 2.18
CA GLU A 96 -4.83 13.73 1.28
C GLU A 96 -3.50 14.12 1.93
N THR A 97 -3.52 14.54 3.19
CA THR A 97 -2.29 14.91 3.90
C THR A 97 -1.39 13.70 4.15
N ARG A 98 -1.97 12.53 4.47
CA ARG A 98 -1.20 11.28 4.58
C ARG A 98 -0.59 10.84 3.25
N VAL A 99 -1.31 10.99 2.13
CA VAL A 99 -0.75 10.73 0.80
C VAL A 99 0.44 11.66 0.50
N LEU A 100 0.36 12.94 0.89
CA LEU A 100 1.48 13.87 0.75
C LEU A 100 2.66 13.48 1.67
N ALA A 101 2.39 13.05 2.89
CA ALA A 101 3.42 12.53 3.80
C ALA A 101 4.13 11.29 3.21
N SER A 102 3.38 10.34 2.64
CA SER A 102 3.96 9.20 1.91
C SER A 102 4.80 9.65 0.71
N ALA A 103 4.36 10.69 -0.01
CA ALA A 103 5.11 11.23 -1.12
C ALA A 103 6.43 11.89 -0.70
N ILE A 104 6.51 12.48 0.50
CA ILE A 104 7.76 13.00 1.08
C ILE A 104 8.67 11.84 1.48
N LEU A 105 8.15 10.88 2.25
CA LEU A 105 8.90 9.72 2.72
C LEU A 105 9.49 8.92 1.54
N GLY A 106 8.75 8.84 0.44
CA GLY A 106 9.16 8.14 -0.78
C GLY A 106 10.40 8.69 -1.47
N GLU A 107 10.87 9.89 -1.13
CA GLU A 107 12.13 10.45 -1.61
C GLU A 107 13.33 10.08 -0.72
N LEU A 108 13.07 9.50 0.46
CA LEU A 108 14.09 9.17 1.45
C LEU A 108 14.53 7.70 1.30
N ASN A 109 15.81 7.45 1.60
CA ASN A 109 16.40 6.11 1.59
C ASN A 109 17.22 5.78 2.85
N GLY A 110 17.11 6.61 3.90
CA GLY A 110 17.76 6.39 5.19
C GLY A 110 17.18 5.19 5.96
N GLU A 111 17.94 4.70 6.95
CA GLU A 111 17.58 3.53 7.76
C GLU A 111 16.34 3.78 8.66
N GLU A 112 16.00 5.05 8.89
CA GLU A 112 14.87 5.47 9.72
C GLU A 112 13.53 5.30 8.99
N VAL A 113 13.53 5.25 7.66
CA VAL A 113 12.32 5.14 6.82
C VAL A 113 11.40 3.97 7.21
N PRO A 114 11.88 2.71 7.31
CA PRO A 114 11.02 1.59 7.70
C PRO A 114 10.46 1.76 9.12
N GLY A 115 11.24 2.28 10.07
CA GLY A 115 10.77 2.50 11.44
C GLY A 115 9.68 3.56 11.50
N TRP A 116 9.84 4.65 10.74
CA TRP A 116 8.81 5.67 10.60
C TRP A 116 7.53 5.09 9.99
N ALA A 117 7.65 4.34 8.89
CA ALA A 117 6.50 3.74 8.22
C ALA A 117 5.76 2.73 9.12
N GLU A 118 6.49 1.93 9.90
CA GLU A 118 5.91 0.99 10.86
C GLU A 118 5.04 1.69 11.92
N ILE A 119 5.58 2.73 12.58
CA ILE A 119 4.87 3.51 13.60
C ILE A 119 3.53 4.03 13.04
N TRP A 120 3.57 4.62 11.86
CA TRP A 120 2.39 5.23 11.26
C TRP A 120 1.42 4.24 10.64
N ALA A 121 1.91 3.09 10.15
CA ALA A 121 1.05 2.00 9.69
C ALA A 121 0.24 1.39 10.85
N LEU A 122 0.82 1.30 12.06
CA LEU A 122 0.13 0.81 13.25
C LEU A 122 -0.99 1.76 13.71
N ALA A 123 -0.80 3.08 13.52
CA ALA A 123 -1.71 4.12 13.94
C ALA A 123 -2.75 4.54 12.87
N CYS A 124 -2.74 3.90 11.70
CA CYS A 124 -3.60 4.28 10.58
C CYS A 124 -4.58 3.15 10.22
N ASP A 125 -5.86 3.50 10.11
CA ASP A 125 -6.90 2.59 9.62
C ASP A 125 -7.26 2.84 8.14
N ASP A 126 -6.81 3.97 7.56
CA ASP A 126 -7.15 4.31 6.17
C ASP A 126 -6.35 3.44 5.20
N GLN A 127 -7.03 2.45 4.61
CA GLN A 127 -6.43 1.49 3.70
C GLN A 127 -5.79 2.15 2.46
N MET A 128 -6.34 3.28 1.99
CA MET A 128 -5.75 3.99 0.86
C MET A 128 -4.46 4.70 1.28
N ALA A 129 -4.43 5.33 2.46
CA ALA A 129 -3.20 5.93 2.99
C ALA A 129 -2.12 4.87 3.28
N LEU A 130 -2.51 3.71 3.83
CA LEU A 130 -1.60 2.59 4.05
C LEU A 130 -1.02 2.06 2.73
N TRP A 131 -1.84 1.97 1.69
CA TRP A 131 -1.37 1.60 0.34
C TRP A 131 -0.34 2.61 -0.18
N GLU A 132 -0.62 3.92 -0.08
CA GLU A 132 0.31 4.95 -0.55
C GLU A 132 1.61 4.97 0.26
N LEU A 133 1.54 4.71 1.58
CA LEU A 133 2.72 4.55 2.42
C LEU A 133 3.57 3.35 2.00
N ALA A 134 2.95 2.21 1.74
CA ALA A 134 3.65 1.00 1.29
C ALA A 134 4.23 1.16 -0.12
N ASN A 135 3.45 1.75 -1.03
CA ASN A 135 3.78 1.84 -2.44
C ASN A 135 4.78 2.96 -2.72
N GLN A 136 4.42 4.20 -2.38
CA GLN A 136 5.25 5.37 -2.62
C GLN A 136 6.20 5.64 -1.46
N GLY A 137 5.72 5.58 -0.22
CA GLY A 137 6.50 5.94 0.97
C GLY A 137 7.76 5.08 1.17
N LEU A 138 7.72 3.80 0.77
CA LEU A 138 8.88 2.91 0.84
C LEU A 138 9.64 2.80 -0.49
N ALA A 139 9.26 3.52 -1.55
CA ALA A 139 9.77 3.27 -2.91
C ALA A 139 11.30 3.46 -3.03
N SER A 140 11.83 4.62 -2.64
CA SER A 140 13.27 4.90 -2.75
C SER A 140 14.09 4.02 -1.80
N TRP A 141 13.61 3.82 -0.57
CA TRP A 141 14.26 2.93 0.39
C TRP A 141 14.30 1.48 -0.10
N ARG A 142 13.19 0.94 -0.62
CA ARG A 142 13.10 -0.41 -1.20
C ARG A 142 14.05 -0.57 -2.38
N LYS A 143 14.14 0.42 -3.26
CA LYS A 143 15.05 0.40 -4.41
C LYS A 143 16.52 0.42 -3.98
N ALA A 144 16.85 1.21 -2.97
CA ALA A 144 18.23 1.31 -2.45
C ALA A 144 18.63 0.07 -1.64
N ASN A 145 17.70 -0.54 -0.92
CA ASN A 145 17.96 -1.59 0.06
C ASN A 145 17.00 -2.81 -0.11
N PRO A 146 16.97 -3.48 -1.27
CA PRO A 146 15.96 -4.52 -1.56
C PRO A 146 16.01 -5.71 -0.60
N THR A 147 17.22 -6.13 -0.19
CA THR A 147 17.39 -7.24 0.77
C THR A 147 16.87 -6.87 2.16
N ILE A 148 17.30 -5.71 2.68
CA ILE A 148 16.87 -5.21 3.99
C ILE A 148 15.36 -4.94 4.00
N PHE A 149 14.80 -4.51 2.86
CA PHE A 149 13.35 -4.38 2.68
C PHE A 149 12.63 -5.70 2.93
N LEU A 150 13.10 -6.80 2.33
CA LEU A 150 12.49 -8.12 2.52
C LEU A 150 12.63 -8.63 3.95
N GLU A 151 13.78 -8.42 4.59
CA GLU A 151 14.00 -8.74 6.01
C GLU A 151 13.01 -7.99 6.92
N LYS A 152 12.78 -6.69 6.67
CA LYS A 152 11.80 -5.91 7.44
C LYS A 152 10.38 -6.36 7.21
N VAL A 153 10.01 -6.66 5.97
CA VAL A 153 8.70 -7.21 5.63
C VAL A 153 8.47 -8.56 6.31
N GLU A 154 9.49 -9.41 6.41
CA GLU A 154 9.40 -10.69 7.13
C GLU A 154 9.05 -10.48 8.61
N ILE A 155 9.74 -9.53 9.26
CA ILE A 155 9.46 -9.14 10.65
C ILE A 155 8.00 -8.67 10.78
N TRP A 156 7.54 -7.81 9.87
CA TRP A 156 6.16 -7.31 9.87
C TRP A 156 5.11 -8.40 9.61
N LEU A 157 5.36 -9.33 8.68
CA LEU A 157 4.49 -10.47 8.40
C LEU A 157 4.32 -11.42 9.60
N ASN A 158 5.37 -11.55 10.42
CA ASN A 158 5.39 -12.41 11.60
C ASN A 158 5.02 -11.66 12.90
N SER A 159 4.68 -10.38 12.81
CA SER A 159 4.17 -9.60 13.94
C SER A 159 2.85 -10.17 14.47
N THR A 160 2.57 -10.00 15.75
CA THR A 160 1.26 -10.31 16.34
C THR A 160 0.19 -9.28 15.97
N GLN A 161 0.61 -8.12 15.46
CA GLN A 161 -0.28 -7.01 15.11
C GLN A 161 -0.82 -7.16 13.69
N LYS A 162 -2.13 -7.41 13.55
CA LYS A 162 -2.78 -7.62 12.25
C LYS A 162 -2.61 -6.44 11.28
N ARG A 163 -2.57 -5.19 11.81
CA ARG A 163 -2.30 -4.00 10.97
C ARG A 163 -0.93 -4.07 10.31
N LEU A 164 0.08 -4.48 11.07
CA LEU A 164 1.44 -4.59 10.55
C LEU A 164 1.58 -5.75 9.56
N GLN A 165 0.90 -6.88 9.82
CA GLN A 165 0.79 -7.97 8.85
C GLN A 165 0.13 -7.50 7.54
N SER A 166 -0.96 -6.73 7.62
CA SER A 166 -1.62 -6.14 6.44
C SER A 166 -0.66 -5.22 5.69
N PHE A 167 0.03 -4.34 6.42
CA PHE A 167 1.00 -3.41 5.84
C PHE A 167 2.15 -4.14 5.14
N ALA A 168 2.63 -5.26 5.70
CA ALA A 168 3.65 -6.10 5.08
C ALA A 168 3.18 -6.70 3.74
N ILE A 169 1.92 -7.17 3.67
CA ILE A 169 1.34 -7.68 2.42
C ILE A 169 1.21 -6.55 1.39
N LEU A 170 0.82 -5.34 1.80
CA LEU A 170 0.77 -4.17 0.91
C LEU A 170 2.17 -3.79 0.40
N ALA A 171 3.17 -3.81 1.28
CA ALA A 171 4.57 -3.55 0.92
C ALA A 171 5.07 -4.56 -0.10
N LEU A 172 4.85 -5.86 0.11
CA LEU A 172 5.15 -6.90 -0.87
C LEU A 172 4.41 -6.69 -2.18
N HIS A 173 3.12 -6.38 -2.12
CA HIS A 173 2.32 -6.15 -3.30
C HIS A 173 2.85 -4.99 -4.13
N SER A 174 3.24 -3.88 -3.49
CA SER A 174 3.88 -2.77 -4.18
C SER A 174 5.25 -3.11 -4.79
N ALA A 175 6.05 -3.93 -4.11
CA ALA A 175 7.32 -4.41 -4.65
C ALA A 175 7.10 -5.28 -5.90
N VAL A 176 6.10 -6.16 -5.86
CA VAL A 176 5.74 -7.04 -6.99
C VAL A 176 5.11 -6.27 -8.14
N GLU A 177 4.44 -5.14 -7.90
CA GLU A 177 3.93 -4.29 -8.99
C GLU A 177 5.04 -3.51 -9.71
N ASP A 178 6.16 -3.23 -9.04
CA ASP A 178 7.33 -2.59 -9.65
C ASP A 178 8.06 -3.56 -10.60
N PRO A 179 8.08 -3.31 -11.92
CA PRO A 179 8.74 -4.19 -12.88
C PRO A 179 10.25 -4.33 -12.65
N SER A 180 10.88 -3.36 -11.98
CA SER A 180 12.32 -3.38 -11.68
C SER A 180 12.70 -4.23 -10.48
N PHE A 181 11.72 -4.69 -9.70
CA PHE A 181 11.97 -5.57 -8.55
C PHE A 181 12.14 -7.03 -8.99
N GLU A 182 13.34 -7.59 -8.97
CA GLU A 182 13.60 -8.90 -9.60
C GLU A 182 13.44 -10.11 -8.65
N ASP A 183 13.55 -9.93 -7.34
CA ASP A 183 13.63 -11.04 -6.38
C ASP A 183 12.25 -11.60 -5.96
N LEU A 184 11.48 -12.05 -6.96
CA LEU A 184 10.23 -12.77 -6.74
C LEU A 184 10.41 -14.10 -5.97
N PRO A 185 11.50 -14.88 -6.15
CA PRO A 185 11.71 -16.08 -5.36
C PRO A 185 11.72 -15.84 -3.85
N SER A 186 12.34 -14.75 -3.37
CA SER A 186 12.26 -14.38 -1.95
C SER A 186 10.84 -14.05 -1.51
N VAL A 187 10.06 -13.35 -2.35
CA VAL A 187 8.65 -13.05 -2.03
C VAL A 187 7.86 -14.33 -1.82
N PHE A 188 8.00 -15.34 -2.68
CA PHE A 188 7.32 -16.62 -2.48
C PHE A 188 7.73 -17.32 -1.19
N ARG A 189 9.03 -17.30 -0.82
CA ARG A 189 9.51 -17.86 0.45
C ARG A 189 8.88 -17.17 1.65
N LEU A 190 8.75 -15.84 1.62
CA LEU A 190 8.10 -15.08 2.70
C LEU A 190 6.61 -15.41 2.85
N LEU A 191 5.96 -15.85 1.77
CA LEU A 191 4.55 -16.20 1.76
C LEU A 191 4.28 -17.67 2.12
N ASP A 192 5.30 -18.50 2.32
CA ASP A 192 5.12 -19.91 2.66
C ASP A 192 4.28 -20.08 3.94
N GLY A 193 3.25 -20.94 3.87
CA GLY A 193 2.32 -21.19 4.97
C GLY A 193 1.37 -20.05 5.30
N THR A 194 1.44 -18.90 4.62
CA THR A 194 0.56 -17.75 4.92
C THR A 194 -0.89 -18.00 4.50
N THR A 195 -1.12 -18.86 3.50
CA THR A 195 -2.48 -19.14 2.97
C THR A 195 -3.40 -19.78 4.02
N GLY A 196 -2.85 -20.60 4.92
CA GLY A 196 -3.59 -21.19 6.03
C GLY A 196 -3.63 -20.33 7.28
N ARG A 197 -2.67 -19.41 7.43
CA ARG A 197 -2.51 -18.55 8.61
C ARG A 197 -3.43 -17.34 8.57
N PHE A 198 -3.66 -16.77 7.39
CA PHE A 198 -4.37 -15.51 7.22
C PHE A 198 -5.85 -15.72 6.88
N GLY A 199 -6.72 -15.00 7.62
CA GLY A 199 -8.16 -14.97 7.39
C GLY A 199 -8.67 -13.53 7.21
N GLY A 200 -9.95 -13.38 6.83
CA GLY A 200 -10.61 -12.08 6.70
C GLY A 200 -9.87 -11.13 5.76
N ALA A 201 -9.65 -9.88 6.20
CA ALA A 201 -9.00 -8.83 5.41
C ALA A 201 -7.59 -9.21 4.92
N LEU A 202 -6.80 -9.92 5.74
CA LEU A 202 -5.46 -10.37 5.37
C LEU A 202 -5.49 -11.37 4.21
N PHE A 203 -6.50 -12.25 4.18
CA PHE A 203 -6.68 -13.19 3.08
C PHE A 203 -7.00 -12.45 1.78
N HIS A 204 -7.83 -11.40 1.82
CA HIS A 204 -8.12 -10.58 0.64
C HIS A 204 -6.89 -9.82 0.12
N ALA A 205 -6.08 -9.27 1.02
CA ALA A 205 -4.81 -8.64 0.66
C ALA A 205 -3.85 -9.65 0.01
N LEU A 206 -3.71 -10.84 0.63
CA LEU A 206 -2.88 -11.91 0.10
C LEU A 206 -3.37 -12.39 -1.28
N ASN A 207 -4.68 -12.49 -1.48
CA ASN A 207 -5.27 -12.87 -2.76
C ASN A 207 -4.91 -11.88 -3.88
N ARG A 208 -4.89 -10.57 -3.58
CA ARG A 208 -4.46 -9.54 -4.54
C ARG A 208 -2.97 -9.66 -4.88
N LEU A 209 -2.13 -9.90 -3.87
CA LEU A 209 -0.70 -10.14 -4.06
C LEU A 209 -0.45 -11.38 -4.94
N ILE A 210 -1.09 -12.51 -4.62
CA ILE A 210 -0.95 -13.76 -5.39
C ILE A 210 -1.49 -13.59 -6.81
N SER A 211 -2.61 -12.88 -7.00
CA SER A 211 -3.11 -12.57 -8.34
C SER A 211 -2.10 -11.77 -9.17
N THR A 212 -1.38 -10.85 -8.53
CA THR A 212 -0.32 -10.06 -9.19
C THR A 212 0.90 -10.93 -9.51
N LEU A 213 1.32 -11.78 -8.58
CA LEU A 213 2.38 -12.78 -8.80
C LEU A 213 2.02 -13.77 -9.91
N ALA A 214 0.76 -14.20 -10.00
CA ALA A 214 0.27 -15.10 -11.05
C ALA A 214 0.39 -14.48 -12.45
N ARG A 215 0.19 -13.16 -12.58
CA ARG A 215 0.39 -12.44 -13.84
C ARG A 215 1.87 -12.21 -14.13
N ARG A 216 2.67 -11.90 -13.11
CA ARG A 216 4.09 -11.57 -13.26
C ARG A 216 4.99 -12.78 -13.49
N SER A 217 4.73 -13.87 -12.77
CA SER A 217 5.51 -15.12 -12.82
C SER A 217 4.56 -16.32 -12.69
N PRO A 218 3.78 -16.63 -13.75
CA PRO A 218 2.76 -17.69 -13.68
C PRO A 218 3.31 -19.07 -13.26
N PRO A 219 4.45 -19.56 -13.78
CA PRO A 219 4.99 -20.86 -13.37
C PRO A 219 5.29 -20.95 -11.86
N GLU A 220 5.93 -19.92 -11.30
CA GLU A 220 6.34 -19.86 -9.90
C GLU A 220 5.14 -19.73 -8.98
N ALA A 221 4.16 -18.89 -9.35
CA ALA A 221 2.92 -18.75 -8.59
C ALA A 221 2.10 -20.05 -8.58
N ALA A 222 2.06 -20.78 -9.70
CA ALA A 222 1.39 -22.08 -9.77
C ALA A 222 2.10 -23.11 -8.89
N ARG A 223 3.45 -23.15 -8.92
CA ARG A 223 4.24 -24.04 -8.05
C ARG A 223 3.98 -23.74 -6.57
N PHE A 224 4.08 -22.47 -6.18
CA PHE A 224 3.78 -22.04 -4.81
C PHE A 224 2.40 -22.51 -4.34
N LEU A 225 1.37 -22.32 -5.16
CA LEU A 225 0.00 -22.74 -4.80
C LEU A 225 -0.16 -24.25 -4.73
N MET A 226 0.51 -25.02 -5.60
CA MET A 226 0.54 -26.48 -5.51
C MET A 226 1.20 -26.95 -4.21
N ASP A 227 2.31 -26.32 -3.81
CA ASP A 227 3.02 -26.60 -2.57
C ASP A 227 2.10 -26.31 -1.36
N GLU A 228 1.41 -25.18 -1.35
CA GLU A 228 0.44 -24.82 -0.30
C GLU A 228 -0.77 -25.78 -0.24
N LEU A 229 -1.29 -26.22 -1.40
CA LEU A 229 -2.32 -27.27 -1.46
C LEU A 229 -1.82 -28.60 -0.89
N ALA A 230 -0.57 -28.98 -1.18
CA ALA A 230 0.04 -30.20 -0.69
C ALA A 230 0.13 -30.18 0.84
N ARG A 231 0.49 -29.04 1.44
CA ARG A 231 0.50 -28.80 2.90
C ARG A 231 -0.90 -28.93 3.55
N GLY A 232 -1.98 -28.88 2.77
CA GLY A 232 -3.34 -29.16 3.24
C GLY A 232 -4.02 -27.99 3.95
N SER A 233 -3.61 -26.75 3.68
CA SER A 233 -4.28 -25.58 4.26
C SER A 233 -5.64 -25.36 3.58
N GLY A 234 -6.72 -25.21 4.38
CA GLY A 234 -8.05 -24.92 3.85
C GLY A 234 -8.09 -23.60 3.08
N GLY A 235 -7.25 -22.64 3.47
CA GLY A 235 -7.09 -21.37 2.76
C GLY A 235 -6.42 -21.51 1.40
N ALA A 236 -5.54 -22.49 1.19
CA ALA A 236 -4.91 -22.74 -0.12
C ALA A 236 -5.95 -23.13 -1.18
N ILE A 237 -6.94 -23.95 -0.82
CA ILE A 237 -8.03 -24.34 -1.75
C ILE A 237 -8.76 -23.08 -2.24
N ARG A 238 -9.19 -22.23 -1.30
CA ARG A 238 -9.87 -20.98 -1.61
C ARG A 238 -8.99 -20.04 -2.40
N MET A 239 -7.69 -19.98 -2.08
CA MET A 239 -6.73 -19.11 -2.76
C MET A 239 -6.56 -19.52 -4.23
N VAL A 240 -6.42 -20.82 -4.50
CA VAL A 240 -6.35 -21.33 -5.87
C VAL A 240 -7.62 -20.96 -6.63
N GLN A 241 -8.79 -21.30 -6.08
CA GLN A 241 -10.09 -21.00 -6.72
C GLN A 241 -10.24 -19.52 -7.09
N ASN A 242 -9.86 -18.61 -6.20
CA ASN A 242 -9.97 -17.16 -6.42
C ASN A 242 -8.93 -16.59 -7.40
N THR A 243 -7.88 -17.33 -7.73
CA THR A 243 -6.77 -16.84 -8.55
C THR A 243 -6.67 -17.53 -9.92
N LEU A 244 -7.40 -18.63 -10.16
CA LEU A 244 -7.37 -19.43 -11.40
C LEU A 244 -7.47 -18.59 -12.68
N GLU A 245 -8.34 -17.58 -12.70
CA GLU A 245 -8.55 -16.74 -13.88
C GLU A 245 -7.32 -15.91 -14.25
N ASN A 246 -6.44 -15.61 -13.29
CA ASN A 246 -5.21 -14.86 -13.51
C ASN A 246 -4.08 -15.70 -14.13
N PHE A 247 -4.23 -17.02 -14.20
CA PHE A 247 -3.21 -17.91 -14.78
C PHE A 247 -3.46 -18.16 -16.27
N PRO A 248 -2.40 -18.29 -17.09
CA PRO A 248 -2.50 -18.85 -18.44
C PRO A 248 -3.02 -20.29 -18.43
N ALA A 249 -3.55 -20.75 -19.57
CA ALA A 249 -4.23 -22.04 -19.70
C ALA A 249 -3.42 -23.23 -19.15
N ARG A 250 -2.11 -23.28 -19.42
CA ARG A 250 -1.24 -24.37 -18.97
C ARG A 250 -1.21 -24.48 -17.44
N GLN A 251 -0.92 -23.39 -16.74
CA GLN A 251 -0.84 -23.35 -15.28
C GLN A 251 -2.22 -23.54 -14.64
N ARG A 252 -3.27 -22.99 -15.27
CA ARG A 252 -4.65 -23.18 -14.82
C ARG A 252 -5.05 -24.65 -14.80
N SER A 253 -4.79 -25.40 -15.88
CA SER A 253 -5.08 -26.83 -15.93
C SER A 253 -4.31 -27.64 -14.89
N LEU A 254 -3.07 -27.27 -14.57
CA LEU A 254 -2.30 -27.91 -13.49
C LEU A 254 -2.95 -27.71 -12.12
N LEU A 255 -3.37 -26.48 -11.82
CA LEU A 255 -4.04 -26.15 -10.56
C LEU A 255 -5.42 -26.81 -10.45
N GLU A 256 -6.20 -26.84 -11.53
CA GLU A 256 -7.49 -27.55 -11.59
C GLU A 256 -7.33 -29.05 -11.34
N HIS A 257 -6.30 -29.67 -11.93
CA HIS A 257 -5.99 -31.08 -11.68
C HIS A 257 -5.63 -31.32 -10.21
N ALA A 258 -4.76 -30.47 -9.63
CA ALA A 258 -4.39 -30.56 -8.22
C ALA A 258 -5.60 -30.42 -7.27
N LEU A 259 -6.53 -29.51 -7.58
CA LEU A 259 -7.79 -29.36 -6.85
C LEU A 259 -8.69 -30.61 -6.97
N SER A 260 -8.80 -31.19 -8.17
CA SER A 260 -9.60 -32.39 -8.42
C SER A 260 -9.08 -33.60 -7.64
N VAL A 261 -7.76 -33.82 -7.61
CA VAL A 261 -7.12 -34.89 -6.83
C VAL A 261 -7.43 -34.73 -5.33
N LYS A 262 -7.38 -33.51 -4.79
CA LYS A 262 -7.73 -33.25 -3.37
C LYS A 262 -9.22 -33.49 -3.08
N ASN A 263 -10.11 -33.18 -4.03
CA ASN A 263 -11.54 -33.49 -3.92
C ASN A 263 -11.80 -35.00 -3.87
N GLN A 264 -11.17 -35.76 -4.78
CA GLN A 264 -11.31 -37.22 -4.86
C GLN A 264 -10.73 -37.94 -3.63
N ALA A 265 -9.68 -37.39 -3.01
CA ALA A 265 -9.11 -37.90 -1.77
C ALA A 265 -9.98 -37.68 -0.51
N GLY A 266 -11.17 -37.06 -0.63
CA GLY A 266 -12.08 -36.85 0.50
C GLY A 266 -11.60 -35.80 1.51
N ILE A 267 -10.57 -35.02 1.17
CA ILE A 267 -9.97 -33.99 2.04
C ILE A 267 -10.82 -32.70 2.05
N ILE A 268 -11.70 -32.54 1.07
CA ILE A 268 -12.69 -31.45 1.03
C ILE A 268 -14.00 -31.99 1.59
N ARG A 269 -14.24 -31.81 2.90
CA ARG A 269 -15.61 -31.91 3.42
C ARG A 269 -16.39 -30.70 2.89
N LYS A 270 -17.36 -30.95 2.01
CA LYS A 270 -18.41 -29.96 1.72
C LYS A 270 -19.08 -29.57 3.06
N PRO A 271 -19.42 -28.28 3.26
CA PRO A 271 -20.21 -27.87 4.41
C PRO A 271 -21.56 -28.59 4.45
#